data_AF-A0A841QFQ2-F1
#
_entry.id   AF-A0A841QFQ2-F1
#
_cell.length_a   1.000
_cell.length_b   1.000
_cell.length_c   1.000
_cell.angle_alpha   90.00
_cell.angle_beta   90.00
_cell.angle_gamma   90.00
#
_symmetry.space_group_name_H-M   'P 1'
#
loop_
_entity.id
_entity.type
_entity.pdbx_description
1 polymer ?
#
loop_
_entity_poly.entity_id
_entity_poly.type
_entity_poly.pdbx_seq_one_letter_code
_entity_poly.pdbx_strand_id
1 'polypeptide(L)'
;MEHPAPTGPVQPDLPTLPSGKARKPVQVGKKTARPRTVSKTPGLQQTDLFALPLPPLPRSHFLPDEIRLSLVPAPEKLPPAGEDCFLYMVVSQDHAQHLMAAGLPLNRRAPLMLTERAGIPPWLAKTAETTACDAHNMPVVLKLKRSLVAQALELEPDHTAEFATPCYLLSGN
;
A
#
# COMPACT_ATOMS: atom_id res chain seq x y z
N MET A 1 10.60 16.04 54.70
CA MET A 1 11.77 16.51 53.95
C MET A 1 12.08 15.45 52.92
N GLU A 2 12.05 15.63 51.61
CA GLU A 2 11.66 16.71 50.71
C GLU A 2 11.25 16.01 49.39
N HIS A 3 10.24 16.52 48.71
CA HIS A 3 9.96 16.18 47.31
C HIS A 3 10.71 17.16 46.41
N PRO A 4 11.43 16.72 45.36
CA PRO A 4 11.84 17.63 44.30
C PRO A 4 10.77 17.71 43.18
N ALA A 5 10.58 18.94 42.72
CA ALA A 5 9.54 19.45 41.82
C ALA A 5 9.67 18.99 40.34
N PRO A 6 8.60 19.12 39.53
CA PRO A 6 8.61 18.76 38.12
C PRO A 6 9.25 19.84 37.22
N THR A 7 10.19 19.44 36.39
CA THR A 7 10.80 20.27 35.32
C THR A 7 9.80 20.41 34.16
N GLY A 8 9.42 21.64 33.84
CA GLY A 8 8.47 21.97 32.77
C GLY A 8 9.00 21.72 31.34
N PRO A 9 8.13 21.75 30.32
CA PRO A 9 8.51 21.44 28.95
C PRO A 9 9.28 22.59 28.29
N VAL A 10 10.41 22.26 27.68
CA VAL A 10 11.20 23.15 26.82
C VAL A 10 10.51 23.30 25.47
N GLN A 11 10.10 24.52 25.15
CA GLN A 11 9.44 24.89 23.89
C GLN A 11 10.52 25.24 22.85
N PRO A 12 10.50 24.68 21.62
CA PRO A 12 11.45 25.08 20.58
C PRO A 12 11.03 26.39 19.90
N ASP A 13 12.01 27.27 19.74
CA ASP A 13 11.96 28.62 19.17
C ASP A 13 11.57 28.59 17.68
N LEU A 14 10.56 29.37 17.28
CA LEU A 14 10.18 29.59 15.88
C LEU A 14 10.95 30.80 15.32
N PRO A 15 11.54 30.72 14.12
CA PRO A 15 12.15 31.88 13.49
C PRO A 15 11.09 32.91 13.05
N THR A 16 11.32 34.15 13.44
CA THR A 16 10.48 35.33 13.19
C THR A 16 10.57 35.78 11.72
N LEU A 17 9.42 35.97 11.05
CA LEU A 17 9.35 36.58 9.72
C LEU A 17 9.56 38.11 9.81
N PRO A 18 10.42 38.73 8.98
CA PRO A 18 10.59 40.17 8.98
C PRO A 18 9.40 40.88 8.32
N SER A 19 8.72 41.70 9.13
CA SER A 19 7.70 42.67 8.72
C SER A 19 8.36 43.84 7.98
N GLY A 20 8.13 43.90 6.66
CA GLY A 20 8.64 44.93 5.76
C GLY A 20 7.58 45.97 5.39
N LYS A 21 7.72 47.15 5.98
CA LYS A 21 6.90 48.38 5.97
C LYS A 21 6.32 48.85 4.62
N ALA A 22 5.11 49.41 4.72
CA ALA A 22 4.49 50.31 3.74
C ALA A 22 5.08 51.74 3.77
N ARG A 23 5.10 52.44 2.61
CA ARG A 23 5.03 53.91 2.38
C ARG A 23 5.04 54.18 0.86
N LYS A 24 3.94 54.59 0.21
CA LYS A 24 3.37 55.95 -0.02
C LYS A 24 3.89 56.65 -1.31
N PRO A 25 3.13 57.60 -1.91
CA PRO A 25 2.79 57.61 -3.34
C PRO A 25 3.34 58.81 -4.16
N VAL A 26 2.87 58.90 -5.41
CA VAL A 26 2.81 60.07 -6.34
C VAL A 26 3.92 60.15 -7.39
N GLN A 27 3.54 60.08 -8.68
CA GLN A 27 3.67 61.21 -9.60
C GLN A 27 2.82 61.04 -10.88
N VAL A 28 2.17 62.15 -11.23
CA VAL A 28 1.30 62.39 -12.39
C VAL A 28 2.16 62.67 -13.62
N GLY A 29 1.88 62.00 -14.74
CA GLY A 29 2.48 62.30 -16.03
C GLY A 29 1.49 62.02 -17.17
N LYS A 30 1.01 63.08 -17.81
CA LYS A 30 0.14 63.07 -19.01
C LYS A 30 0.96 62.81 -20.28
N LYS A 31 0.26 62.28 -21.31
CA LYS A 31 0.60 62.14 -22.76
C LYS A 31 1.36 60.83 -23.08
N THR A 32 1.01 60.01 -24.06
CA THR A 32 0.29 60.16 -25.33
C THR A 32 -0.47 58.87 -25.67
N ALA A 33 -1.62 58.98 -26.33
CA ALA A 33 -2.40 57.83 -26.81
C ALA A 33 -1.71 57.20 -28.03
N ARG A 34 -1.21 55.97 -27.87
CA ARG A 34 -0.79 55.09 -28.96
C ARG A 34 -1.92 54.08 -29.19
N PRO A 35 -2.41 53.88 -30.43
CA PRO A 35 -3.41 52.85 -30.68
C PRO A 35 -2.80 51.48 -30.36
N ARG A 36 -3.29 50.85 -29.30
CA ARG A 36 -3.01 49.44 -28.99
C ARG A 36 -3.83 48.61 -29.96
N THR A 37 -3.16 48.06 -30.97
CA THR A 37 -3.67 46.90 -31.71
C THR A 37 -3.89 45.80 -30.69
N VAL A 38 -5.15 45.49 -30.38
CA VAL A 38 -5.52 44.34 -29.55
C VAL A 38 -5.30 43.10 -30.40
N SER A 39 -4.07 42.59 -30.42
CA SER A 39 -3.83 41.20 -30.82
C SER A 39 -4.52 40.33 -29.77
N LYS A 40 -5.72 39.88 -30.12
CA LYS A 40 -6.51 38.91 -29.38
C LYS A 40 -5.82 37.55 -29.54
N THR A 41 -4.69 37.38 -28.87
CA THR A 41 -4.10 36.06 -28.66
C THR A 41 -5.14 35.28 -27.85
N PRO A 42 -5.67 34.13 -28.32
CA PRO A 42 -6.49 33.30 -27.46
C PRO A 42 -5.59 32.93 -26.28
N GLY A 43 -5.91 33.48 -25.11
CA GLY A 43 -5.20 33.15 -23.90
C GLY A 43 -5.31 31.64 -23.72
N LEU A 44 -4.17 30.96 -23.70
CA LEU A 44 -4.08 29.63 -23.10
C LEU A 44 -4.67 29.80 -21.70
N GLN A 45 -5.91 29.35 -21.52
CA GLN A 45 -6.56 29.38 -20.23
C GLN A 45 -5.66 28.57 -19.30
N GLN A 46 -5.08 29.24 -18.31
CA GLN A 46 -4.29 28.58 -17.29
C GLN A 46 -5.24 27.62 -16.57
N THR A 47 -5.11 26.33 -16.84
CA THR A 47 -5.84 25.30 -16.10
C THR A 47 -5.41 25.39 -14.64
N ASP A 48 -6.35 25.75 -13.77
CA ASP A 48 -6.12 25.73 -12.34
C ASP A 48 -5.93 24.26 -11.91
N LEU A 49 -4.67 23.91 -11.60
CA LEU A 49 -4.30 22.55 -11.17
C LEU A 49 -4.99 22.13 -9.87
N PHE A 50 -5.45 23.09 -9.06
CA PHE A 50 -6.18 22.82 -7.81
C PHE A 50 -7.69 22.69 -8.02
N ALA A 51 -8.20 23.06 -9.20
CA ALA A 51 -9.59 22.82 -9.58
C ALA A 51 -9.82 21.40 -10.12
N LEU A 52 -8.73 20.64 -10.36
CA LEU A 52 -8.82 19.25 -10.76
C LEU A 52 -9.28 18.39 -9.57
N PRO A 53 -10.17 17.41 -9.80
CA PRO A 53 -10.54 16.47 -8.75
C PRO A 53 -9.29 15.72 -8.26
N LEU A 54 -9.22 15.47 -6.96
CA LEU A 54 -8.16 14.64 -6.40
C LEU A 54 -8.19 13.26 -7.05
N PRO A 55 -7.02 12.66 -7.32
CA PRO A 55 -6.97 11.29 -7.78
C PRO A 55 -7.63 10.37 -6.73
N PRO A 56 -8.23 9.26 -7.16
CA PRO A 56 -8.79 8.29 -6.23
C PRO A 56 -7.70 7.80 -5.28
N LEU A 57 -8.07 7.57 -4.02
CA LEU A 57 -7.14 7.02 -3.05
C LEU A 57 -6.69 5.62 -3.51
N PRO A 58 -5.40 5.28 -3.27
CA PRO A 58 -4.93 3.92 -3.50
C PRO A 58 -5.77 2.90 -2.74
N ARG A 59 -6.03 1.77 -3.41
CA ARG A 59 -6.75 0.65 -2.81
C ARG A 59 -5.95 0.09 -1.64
N SER A 60 -6.59 -0.08 -0.48
CA SER A 60 -5.93 -0.56 0.74
C SER A 60 -6.16 -2.05 1.04
N HIS A 61 -7.19 -2.66 0.46
CA HIS A 61 -7.49 -4.09 0.63
C HIS A 61 -8.40 -4.61 -0.49
N PHE A 62 -8.38 -5.92 -0.69
CA PHE A 62 -9.41 -6.65 -1.43
C PHE A 62 -10.53 -7.07 -0.50
N LEU A 63 -11.78 -6.91 -0.92
CA LEU A 63 -12.94 -7.37 -0.18
C LEU A 63 -13.12 -8.89 -0.34
N PRO A 64 -13.66 -9.60 0.66
CA PRO A 64 -13.89 -11.05 0.59
C PRO A 64 -14.61 -11.51 -0.69
N ASP A 65 -15.64 -10.75 -1.09
CA ASP A 65 -16.47 -11.07 -2.26
C ASP A 65 -15.72 -10.96 -3.60
N GLU A 66 -14.65 -10.17 -3.66
CA GLU A 66 -13.90 -9.94 -4.90
C GLU A 66 -12.90 -11.06 -5.19
N ILE A 67 -12.17 -11.51 -4.17
CA ILE A 67 -11.03 -12.45 -4.31
C ILE A 67 -11.44 -13.91 -4.18
N ARG A 68 -12.62 -14.18 -3.63
CA ARG A 68 -13.18 -15.52 -3.41
C ARG A 68 -12.17 -16.43 -2.70
N LEU A 69 -11.60 -15.92 -1.61
CA LEU A 69 -10.63 -16.63 -0.78
C LEU A 69 -11.26 -17.90 -0.23
N SER A 70 -10.57 -19.03 -0.32
CA SER A 70 -11.10 -20.31 0.14
C SER A 70 -10.03 -21.18 0.78
N LEU A 71 -10.45 -22.01 1.74
CA LEU A 71 -9.60 -23.00 2.37
C LEU A 71 -9.30 -24.14 1.39
N VAL A 72 -8.07 -24.63 1.40
CA VAL A 72 -7.68 -25.87 0.72
C VAL A 72 -7.86 -27.04 1.69
N PRO A 73 -8.82 -27.94 1.46
CA PRO A 73 -8.90 -29.16 2.26
C PRO A 73 -7.75 -30.09 1.89
N ALA A 74 -7.06 -30.63 2.90
CA ALA A 74 -5.98 -31.61 2.73
C ALA A 74 -4.90 -31.15 1.72
N PRO A 75 -4.17 -30.05 1.99
CA PRO A 75 -3.15 -29.53 1.09
C PRO A 75 -2.06 -30.54 0.75
N GLU A 76 -1.81 -31.54 1.61
CA GLU A 76 -0.87 -32.64 1.39
C GLU A 76 -1.29 -33.59 0.24
N LYS A 77 -2.55 -33.55 -0.18
CA LYS A 77 -3.08 -34.36 -1.29
C LYS A 77 -3.06 -33.63 -2.63
N LEU A 78 -2.66 -32.36 -2.65
CA LEU A 78 -2.54 -31.60 -3.89
C LEU A 78 -1.39 -32.16 -4.73
N PRO A 79 -1.60 -32.44 -6.03
CA PRO A 79 -0.52 -32.86 -6.90
C PRO A 79 0.46 -31.68 -7.08
N PRO A 80 1.77 -31.88 -6.88
CA PRO A 80 2.76 -30.79 -6.84
C PRO A 80 2.97 -30.11 -8.20
N ALA A 81 2.55 -30.77 -9.28
CA ALA A 81 2.67 -30.27 -10.65
C ALA A 81 1.30 -30.07 -11.29
N GLY A 82 1.25 -29.13 -12.22
CA GLY A 82 0.07 -28.77 -13.01
C GLY A 82 -0.27 -27.30 -12.87
N GLU A 83 -0.53 -26.66 -14.00
CA GLU A 83 -0.99 -25.28 -14.01
C GLU A 83 -2.38 -25.22 -13.38
N ASP A 84 -2.50 -24.45 -12.31
CA ASP A 84 -3.78 -24.00 -11.81
C ASP A 84 -3.79 -22.47 -11.82
N CYS A 85 -4.94 -21.87 -12.12
CA CYS A 85 -5.05 -20.41 -12.14
C CYS A 85 -5.13 -19.81 -10.72
N PHE A 86 -4.55 -20.48 -9.72
CA PHE A 86 -4.63 -20.12 -8.32
C PHE A 86 -3.26 -19.71 -7.77
N LEU A 87 -3.32 -18.92 -6.71
CA LEU A 87 -2.20 -18.66 -5.82
C LEU A 87 -2.59 -19.10 -4.42
N TYR A 88 -1.58 -19.49 -3.66
CA TYR A 88 -1.72 -20.10 -2.35
C TYR A 88 -0.98 -19.31 -1.30
N MET A 89 -1.46 -19.34 -0.07
CA MET A 89 -0.76 -18.80 1.09
C MET A 89 -0.90 -19.72 2.29
N VAL A 90 0.15 -19.80 3.09
CA VAL A 90 0.16 -20.55 4.36
C VAL A 90 0.13 -19.54 5.49
N VAL A 91 -0.89 -19.64 6.34
CA VAL A 91 -1.12 -18.72 7.47
C VAL A 91 -1.60 -19.49 8.70
N SER A 92 -1.61 -18.85 9.87
CA SER A 92 -2.28 -19.42 11.05
C SER A 92 -3.79 -19.50 10.87
N GLN A 93 -4.43 -20.40 11.62
CA GLN A 93 -5.88 -20.54 11.60
C GLN A 93 -6.61 -19.23 11.95
N ASP A 94 -6.16 -18.50 12.98
CA ASP A 94 -6.76 -17.21 13.36
C ASP A 94 -6.61 -16.16 12.27
N HIS A 95 -5.43 -16.08 11.64
CA HIS A 95 -5.19 -15.13 10.57
C HIS A 95 -6.02 -15.49 9.34
N ALA A 96 -6.19 -16.78 9.02
CA ALA A 96 -7.07 -17.19 7.94
C ALA A 96 -8.52 -16.76 8.15
N GLN A 97 -9.06 -16.93 9.36
CA GLN A 97 -10.41 -16.48 9.67
C GLN A 97 -10.53 -14.96 9.49
N HIS A 98 -9.53 -14.21 9.94
CA HIS A 98 -9.49 -12.76 9.75
C HIS A 98 -9.47 -12.38 8.26
N LEU A 99 -8.59 -12.98 7.45
CA LEU A 99 -8.50 -12.69 6.01
C LEU A 99 -9.76 -13.09 5.24
N MET A 100 -10.41 -14.19 5.64
CA MET A 100 -11.67 -14.62 5.03
C MET A 100 -12.83 -13.68 5.40
N ALA A 101 -12.82 -13.07 6.59
CA ALA A 101 -13.87 -12.15 7.03
C ALA A 101 -13.64 -10.70 6.57
N ALA A 102 -12.42 -10.20 6.64
CA ALA A 102 -12.05 -8.81 6.35
C ALA A 102 -11.50 -8.60 4.93
N GLY A 103 -11.04 -9.66 4.28
CA GLY A 103 -10.39 -9.62 2.99
C GLY A 103 -8.87 -9.53 3.08
N LEU A 104 -8.20 -9.27 1.95
CA LEU A 104 -6.73 -9.24 1.88
C LEU A 104 -6.21 -7.81 1.96
N PRO A 105 -5.45 -7.43 3.01
CA PRO A 105 -4.80 -6.13 3.07
C PRO A 105 -3.73 -5.97 2.00
N LEU A 106 -3.60 -4.75 1.48
CA LEU A 106 -2.52 -4.31 0.60
C LEU A 106 -1.58 -3.41 1.40
N ASN A 107 -0.44 -3.95 1.81
CA ASN A 107 0.51 -3.25 2.65
C ASN A 107 1.94 -3.48 2.17
N ARG A 108 2.57 -2.45 1.60
CA ARG A 108 3.96 -2.51 1.14
C ARG A 108 5.00 -2.74 2.24
N ARG A 109 4.67 -2.42 3.50
CA ARG A 109 5.59 -2.64 4.63
C ARG A 109 5.51 -4.06 5.18
N ALA A 110 4.43 -4.77 4.91
CA ALA A 110 4.19 -6.13 5.35
C ALA A 110 3.35 -6.85 4.28
N PRO A 111 3.93 -7.09 3.09
CA PRO A 111 3.20 -7.66 1.98
C PRO A 111 2.83 -9.11 2.27
N LEU A 112 1.68 -9.54 1.77
CA LEU A 112 1.30 -10.94 1.87
C LEU A 112 2.04 -11.73 0.80
N MET A 113 2.81 -12.72 1.22
CA MET A 113 3.44 -13.64 0.29
C MET A 113 2.38 -14.61 -0.26
N LEU A 114 2.47 -14.89 -1.54
CA LEU A 114 1.65 -15.85 -2.27
C LEU A 114 2.59 -16.78 -3.04
N THR A 115 2.22 -18.03 -3.22
CA THR A 115 3.03 -19.02 -3.94
C THR A 115 2.20 -19.80 -4.93
N GLU A 116 2.84 -20.38 -5.94
CA GLU A 116 2.24 -21.43 -6.74
C GLU A 116 2.09 -22.71 -5.92
N ARG A 117 1.32 -23.68 -6.42
CA ARG A 117 1.01 -24.91 -5.68
C ARG A 117 2.26 -25.66 -5.20
N ALA A 118 3.32 -25.67 -6.01
CA ALA A 118 4.58 -26.35 -5.68
C ALA A 118 5.28 -25.79 -4.43
N GLY A 119 4.96 -24.56 -4.01
CA GLY A 119 5.54 -23.94 -2.82
C GLY A 119 4.80 -24.24 -1.52
N ILE A 120 3.63 -24.87 -1.57
CA ILE A 120 2.87 -25.25 -0.37
C ILE A 120 3.69 -26.20 0.53
N PRO A 121 4.26 -27.31 0.02
CA PRO A 121 5.03 -28.23 0.87
C PRO A 121 6.25 -27.60 1.57
N PRO A 122 7.18 -26.88 0.89
CA PRO A 122 8.33 -26.28 1.57
C PRO A 122 7.90 -25.18 2.55
N TRP A 123 6.81 -24.44 2.28
CA TRP A 123 6.30 -23.44 3.22
C TRP A 123 5.65 -24.06 4.46
N LEU A 124 4.89 -25.15 4.31
CA LEU A 124 4.38 -25.90 5.45
C LEU A 124 5.52 -26.45 6.32
N ALA A 125 6.58 -26.99 5.71
CA ALA A 125 7.77 -27.46 6.42
C ALA A 125 8.44 -26.33 7.22
N LYS A 126 8.69 -25.18 6.59
CA LYS A 126 9.25 -23.99 7.25
C LYS A 126 8.38 -23.50 8.42
N THR A 127 7.06 -23.54 8.25
CA THR A 127 6.12 -23.12 9.30
C THR A 127 6.17 -24.09 10.48
N ALA A 128 6.20 -25.39 10.23
CA ALA A 128 6.30 -26.42 11.26
C ALA A 128 7.60 -26.30 12.10
N GLU A 129 8.72 -25.96 11.47
CA GLU A 129 9.99 -25.68 12.18
C GLU A 129 9.87 -24.48 13.13
N THR A 130 9.10 -23.46 12.73
CA THR A 130 8.92 -22.23 13.52
C THR A 130 7.89 -22.40 14.64
N THR A 131 6.83 -23.18 14.39
CA THR A 131 5.70 -23.36 15.32
C THR A 131 5.87 -24.58 16.25
N ALA A 132 7.03 -25.24 16.25
CA ALA A 132 7.30 -26.40 17.09
C ALA A 132 7.10 -26.15 18.62
N CYS A 133 7.06 -24.88 19.05
CA CYS A 133 6.75 -24.46 20.42
C CYS A 133 5.28 -24.13 20.69
N ASP A 134 4.41 -24.02 19.68
CA ASP A 134 3.02 -23.59 19.83
C ASP A 134 2.06 -24.56 19.12
N ALA A 135 1.60 -25.56 19.88
CA ALA A 135 0.70 -26.61 19.39
C ALA A 135 -0.69 -26.09 19.00
N HIS A 136 -1.05 -24.85 19.36
CA HIS A 136 -2.34 -24.26 19.00
C HIS A 136 -2.32 -23.56 17.65
N ASN A 137 -1.15 -23.33 17.08
CA ASN A 137 -1.01 -22.53 15.86
C ASN A 137 -0.83 -23.41 14.61
N MET A 138 -1.84 -24.22 14.30
CA MET A 138 -1.81 -25.09 13.12
C MET A 138 -1.85 -24.25 11.83
N PRO A 139 -0.92 -24.47 10.88
CA PRO A 139 -0.93 -23.77 9.62
C PRO A 139 -2.09 -24.25 8.75
N VAL A 140 -2.75 -23.29 8.10
CA VAL A 140 -3.80 -23.53 7.13
C VAL A 140 -3.42 -22.94 5.78
N VAL A 141 -3.94 -23.55 4.71
CA VAL A 141 -3.66 -23.12 3.34
C VAL A 141 -4.90 -22.48 2.75
N LEU A 142 -4.76 -21.23 2.31
CA LEU A 142 -5.78 -20.53 1.56
C LEU A 142 -5.40 -20.48 0.08
N LYS A 143 -6.42 -20.43 -0.78
CA LYS A 143 -6.26 -20.23 -2.23
C LYS A 143 -7.17 -19.13 -2.74
N LEU A 144 -6.70 -18.44 -3.79
CA LEU A 144 -7.42 -17.40 -4.52
C LEU A 144 -7.06 -17.48 -6.01
N LYS A 145 -7.90 -16.92 -6.90
CA LYS A 145 -7.57 -16.90 -8.33
C LYS A 145 -6.55 -15.80 -8.63
N ARG A 146 -5.48 -16.16 -9.35
CA ARG A 146 -4.41 -15.23 -9.75
C ARG A 146 -4.95 -14.00 -10.49
N SER A 147 -5.89 -14.20 -11.40
CA SER A 147 -6.46 -13.13 -12.22
C SER A 147 -7.18 -12.04 -11.41
N LEU A 148 -7.64 -12.34 -10.19
CA LEU A 148 -8.37 -11.39 -9.34
C LEU A 148 -7.44 -10.42 -8.62
N VAL A 149 -6.19 -10.82 -8.39
CA VAL A 149 -5.19 -10.03 -7.65
C VAL A 149 -4.03 -9.53 -8.52
N ALA A 150 -4.00 -9.92 -9.80
CA ALA A 150 -2.86 -9.70 -10.70
C ALA A 150 -2.36 -8.26 -10.76
N GLN A 151 -3.25 -7.27 -10.66
CA GLN A 151 -2.87 -5.84 -10.71
C GLN A 151 -2.19 -5.34 -9.43
N ALA A 152 -2.29 -6.09 -8.33
CA ALA A 152 -1.69 -5.74 -7.04
C ALA A 152 -0.52 -6.65 -6.65
N LEU A 153 -0.16 -7.60 -7.53
CA LEU A 153 1.03 -8.44 -7.38
C LEU A 153 2.26 -7.68 -7.86
N GLU A 154 3.36 -7.86 -7.15
CA GLU A 154 4.67 -7.50 -7.67
C GLU A 154 5.00 -8.39 -8.89
N LEU A 155 5.57 -7.76 -9.92
CA LEU A 155 5.87 -8.42 -11.20
C LEU A 155 6.99 -9.44 -11.06
N GLU A 156 8.01 -9.09 -10.28
CA GLU A 156 9.17 -9.93 -10.06
C GLU A 156 8.90 -10.88 -8.90
N PRO A 157 8.99 -12.21 -9.12
CA PRO A 157 8.82 -13.16 -8.04
C PRO A 157 10.00 -13.04 -7.07
N ASP A 158 9.69 -12.85 -5.79
CA ASP A 158 10.67 -12.88 -4.70
C ASP A 158 10.71 -14.29 -4.07
N HIS A 159 11.66 -14.57 -3.18
CA HIS A 159 11.75 -15.81 -2.40
C HIS A 159 11.78 -17.12 -3.20
N THR A 160 11.96 -17.06 -4.52
CA THR A 160 11.90 -18.24 -5.41
C THR A 160 12.96 -19.28 -5.04
N ALA A 161 14.14 -18.83 -4.61
CA ALA A 161 15.22 -19.72 -4.18
C ALA A 161 14.87 -20.51 -2.90
N GLU A 162 14.07 -19.92 -2.01
CA GLU A 162 13.71 -20.52 -0.73
C GLU A 162 12.64 -21.61 -0.89
N PHE A 163 11.67 -21.39 -1.77
CA PHE A 163 10.54 -22.30 -1.96
C PHE A 163 10.62 -23.14 -3.25
N ALA A 164 11.71 -22.99 -4.02
CA ALA A 164 11.93 -23.63 -5.32
C ALA A 164 10.80 -23.42 -6.34
N THR A 165 10.01 -22.34 -6.17
CA THR A 165 8.86 -21.98 -7.00
C THR A 165 8.66 -20.47 -6.98
N PRO A 166 8.03 -19.86 -8.00
CA PRO A 166 7.70 -18.44 -7.95
C PRO A 166 6.83 -18.10 -6.73
N CYS A 167 7.30 -17.15 -5.92
CA CYS A 167 6.52 -16.52 -4.88
C CYS A 167 6.31 -15.04 -5.22
N TYR A 168 5.11 -14.54 -4.99
CA TYR A 168 4.70 -13.19 -5.33
C TYR A 168 4.32 -12.44 -4.06
N LEU A 169 4.64 -11.15 -4.04
CA LEU A 169 4.24 -10.25 -2.96
C LEU A 169 2.98 -9.50 -3.35
N LEU A 170 1.96 -9.59 -2.50
CA LEU A 170 0.71 -8.84 -2.61
C LEU A 170 0.83 -7.58 -1.74
N SER A 171 1.32 -6.50 -2.34
CA SER A 171 1.71 -5.27 -1.65
C SER A 171 0.85 -4.05 -2.04
N GLY A 172 0.20 -4.09 -3.21
CA GLY A 172 -0.56 -2.98 -3.78
C GLY A 172 0.34 -1.95 -4.47
N ASN A 173 -0.11 -1.49 -5.65
CA ASN A 173 0.65 -0.58 -6.52
C ASN A 173 0.61 0.89 -6.11
#